data_AF-A0A258KT57-F1
#
_entry.id   AF-A0A258KT57-F1
#
_cell.length_a   1.000
_cell.length_b   1.000
_cell.length_c   1.000
_cell.angle_alpha   90.00
_cell.angle_beta   90.00
_cell.angle_gamma   90.00
#
_symmetry.space_group_name_H-M   'P 1'
#
loop_
_entity.id
_entity.type
_entity.pdbx_description
1 polymer ?
#
loop_
_entity_poly.entity_id
_entity_poly.type
_entity_poly.pdbx_seq_one_letter_code
_entity_poly.pdbx_strand_id
1 'polypeptide(L)' 'VDRIIEEPAGGAHSDHEAALKAVGDAVEEELKALSRLDTAALKKQRSDRFYAIGKVGLQ' A
#
# COMPACT_ATOMS: atom_id res chain seq x y z
N VAL A 1 -0.23 -4.77 -6.28
CA VAL A 1 0.37 -4.41 -4.97
C VAL A 1 0.97 -3.02 -5.13
N ASP A 2 0.89 -2.17 -4.11
CA ASP A 2 1.37 -0.77 -4.19
C ASP A 2 2.82 -0.61 -3.76
N ARG A 3 3.19 -1.28 -2.68
CA ARG A 3 4.50 -1.17 -2.05
C ARG A 3 4.93 -2.50 -1.48
N ILE A 4 6.23 -2.76 -1.54
CA ILE A 4 6.91 -3.79 -0.76
C ILE A 4 7.62 -3.07 0.38
N ILE A 5 7.46 -3.57 1.60
CA ILE A 5 8.09 -3.04 2.80
C ILE A 5 9.25 -3.97 3.14
N GLU A 6 10.45 -3.40 3.26
CA GLU A 6 11.65 -4.16 3.58
C GLU A 6 11.58 -4.71 5.00
N GLU A 7 12.03 -5.95 5.17
CA GLU A 7 12.14 -6.58 6.48
C GLU A 7 13.48 -6.23 7.16
N PRO A 8 13.55 -6.27 8.51
CA PRO A 8 14.81 -6.20 9.24
C PRO A 8 15.78 -7.32 8.84
N ALA A 9 17.08 -7.11 9.12
CA ALA A 9 18.07 -8.16 8.92
C ALA A 9 17.75 -9.39 9.78
N GLY A 10 17.63 -10.56 9.13
CA GLY A 10 17.15 -11.80 9.77
C GLY A 10 15.65 -12.05 9.62
N GLY A 11 14.90 -11.11 9.05
CA GLY A 11 13.47 -11.19 8.76
C GLY A 11 12.58 -10.52 9.81
N ALA A 12 11.29 -10.37 9.50
CA ALA A 12 10.35 -9.70 10.40
C ALA A 12 10.22 -10.37 11.78
N HIS A 13 10.52 -11.67 11.87
CA HIS A 13 10.46 -12.44 13.11
C HIS A 13 11.69 -12.25 14.02
N SER A 14 12.84 -11.79 13.47
CA SER A 14 14.05 -11.59 14.26
C SER A 14 14.03 -10.26 15.03
N ASP A 15 13.31 -9.27 14.50
CA ASP A 15 13.11 -7.95 15.12
C ASP A 15 11.69 -7.44 14.85
N HIS A 16 10.75 -7.86 15.71
CA HIS A 16 9.34 -7.48 15.60
C HIS A 16 9.12 -5.97 15.75
N GLU A 17 9.92 -5.28 16.57
CA GLU A 17 9.74 -3.85 16.82
C GLU A 17 10.09 -3.05 15.57
N ALA A 18 11.22 -3.36 14.93
CA ALA A 18 11.62 -2.75 13.67
C ALA A 18 10.60 -3.04 12.55
N ALA A 19 10.12 -4.28 12.44
CA ALA A 19 9.11 -4.65 11.45
C ALA A 19 7.77 -3.90 11.67
N LEU A 20 7.29 -3.84 12.91
CA LEU A 20 6.07 -3.09 13.26
C LEU A 20 6.20 -1.61 12.94
N LYS A 21 7.35 -1.01 13.25
CA LYS A 21 7.61 0.39 12.93
C LYS A 21 7.59 0.64 11.42
N ALA A 22 8.30 -0.19 10.65
CA ALA A 22 8.36 -0.05 9.19
C ALA A 22 6.96 -0.17 8.54
N VAL A 23 6.14 -1.13 9.01
CA VAL A 23 4.76 -1.27 8.53
C VAL A 23 3.89 -0.10 8.98
N GLY A 24 4.02 0.33 10.24
CA GLY A 24 3.27 1.46 10.78
C GLY A 24 3.52 2.75 10.00
N ASP A 25 4.79 3.08 9.74
CA ASP A 25 5.19 4.23 8.94
C ASP A 25 4.59 4.17 7.53
N ALA A 26 4.68 3.00 6.88
CA ALA A 26 4.13 2.81 5.53
C ALA A 26 2.60 2.97 5.49
N VAL A 27 1.88 2.40 6.46
CA VAL A 27 0.41 2.55 6.56
C VAL A 27 0.04 4.01 6.82
N GLU A 28 0.77 4.71 7.68
CA GLU A 28 0.52 6.12 7.97
C GLU A 28 0.71 6.99 6.71
N GLU A 29 1.76 6.75 5.92
CA GLU A 29 2.02 7.45 4.65
C GLU A 29 0.87 7.25 3.64
N GLU A 30 0.42 6.01 3.43
CA GLU A 30 -0.68 5.71 2.52
C GLU A 30 -2.00 6.34 2.98
N LEU A 31 -2.30 6.26 4.28
CA LEU A 31 -3.49 6.90 4.84
C LEU A 31 -3.44 8.43 4.72
N LYS A 32 -2.28 9.05 4.96
CA LYS A 32 -2.09 10.49 4.75
C LYS A 32 -2.36 10.87 3.29
N ALA A 33 -1.89 10.08 2.33
CA ALA A 33 -2.16 10.32 0.91
C ALA A 33 -3.66 10.21 0.59
N LEU A 34 -4.34 9.17 1.06
CA LEU A 34 -5.76 8.94 0.82
C LEU A 34 -6.67 9.95 1.53
N SER A 35 -6.28 10.43 2.72
CA SER A 35 -7.06 11.39 3.51
C SER A 35 -7.27 12.75 2.83
N ARG A 36 -6.46 13.06 1.81
CA ARG A 36 -6.56 14.29 1.01
C ARG A 36 -7.64 14.20 -0.08
N LEU A 37 -8.20 13.01 -0.31
CA LEU A 37 -9.22 12.77 -1.33
C LEU A 37 -10.61 12.79 -0.69
N ASP A 38 -11.57 13.38 -1.40
CA ASP A 38 -12.97 13.24 -1.03
C ASP A 38 -13.51 11.84 -1.35
N THR A 39 -14.71 11.55 -0.84
CA THR A 39 -15.38 10.26 -1.02
C THR A 39 -15.60 9.88 -2.49
N ALA A 40 -15.86 10.85 -3.37
CA ALA A 40 -16.11 10.58 -4.79
C ALA A 40 -14.80 10.20 -5.50
N ALA A 41 -13.72 10.94 -5.23
CA ALA A 41 -12.39 10.67 -5.73
C ALA A 41 -11.86 9.31 -5.25
N LEU A 42 -12.02 8.96 -3.97
CA LEU A 42 -11.63 7.65 -3.43
C LEU A 42 -12.32 6.49 -4.16
N LYS A 43 -13.64 6.61 -4.37
CA LYS A 43 -14.41 5.57 -5.08
C LYS A 43 -13.94 5.43 -6.52
N LYS A 44 -13.71 6.55 -7.21
CA LYS A 44 -13.25 6.56 -8.60
C LYS A 44 -11.85 5.94 -8.72
N GLN A 45 -10.90 6.37 -7.90
CA GLN A 45 -9.53 5.84 -7.91
C GLN A 45 -9.53 4.33 -7.67
N ARG A 46 -10.34 3.86 -6.72
CA ARG A 46 -10.51 2.43 -6.46
C ARG A 46 -11.05 1.69 -7.68
N SER A 47 -12.13 2.15 -8.32
CA SER A 47 -12.69 1.49 -9.51
C SER A 47 -11.70 1.48 -10.67
N ASP A 48 -11.03 2.60 -10.94
CA ASP A 48 -10.05 2.72 -12.03
C ASP A 48 -8.92 1.70 -11.85
N ARG A 49 -8.41 1.56 -10.62
CA ARG A 49 -7.39 0.58 -10.27
C ARG A 49 -7.85 -0.84 -10.57
N PHE A 50 -9.03 -1.24 -10.10
CA PHE A 50 -9.51 -2.60 -10.32
C PHE A 50 -9.76 -2.92 -11.79
N TYR A 51 -10.26 -1.95 -12.58
CA TYR A 51 -10.42 -2.14 -14.02
C TYR A 51 -9.09 -2.20 -14.79
N ALA A 52 -8.01 -1.63 -14.25
CA ALA A 52 -6.70 -1.68 -14.87
C ALA A 52 -5.99 -3.03 -14.65
N ILE A 53 -6.35 -3.78 -13.60
CA ILE A 53 -5.73 -5.09 -13.31
C ILE A 53 -6.02 -6.06 -14.46
N GLY A 54 -4.97 -6.67 -15.03
CA GLY A 54 -5.08 -7.66 -16.10
C GLY A 54 -5.36 -7.10 -17.50
N LYS A 55 -5.62 -5.78 -17.64
CA LYS A 55 -5.91 -5.14 -18.93
C LYS A 55 -4.73 -5.16 -19.92
N VAL A 56 -3.50 -5.21 -19.41
CA VAL A 56 -2.25 -5.15 -20.20
C VAL A 56 -1.77 -6.54 -20.67
N GLY A 57 -2.39 -7.64 -20.21
CA GLY A 57 -1.97 -9.01 -20.54
C GLY A 57 -2.89 -9.77 -21.50
N LEU A 58 -3.88 -9.11 -22.11
CA LEU A 58 -4.87 -9.74 -23.00
C LEU A 58 -4.59 -9.52 -24.50
N GLN A 59 -3.33 -9.29 -24.88
CA GLN A 59 -2.89 -9.13 -26.26
C GLN A 59 -1.94 -10.25 -26.68
#